data_AF-A0A920G6U5-F1
#
_entry.id   AF-A0A920G6U5-F1
#
_cell.length_a   1.000
_cell.length_b   1.000
_cell.length_c   1.000
_cell.angle_alpha   90.00
_cell.angle_beta   90.00
_cell.angle_gamma   90.00
#
_symmetry.space_group_name_H-M   'P 1'
#
loop_
_entity.id
_entity.type
_entity.pdbx_description
1 polymer ?
#
loop_
_entity_poly.entity_id
_entity_poly.type
_entity_poly.pdbx_seq_one_letter_code
_entity_poly.pdbx_strand_id
1 'polypeptide(L)'
;MPGGKIDAYDIVRPIFEKASAKVDDIPCVSYLGNTSAGHYVKMIHNGIEYAMMQIISEAYHIMKLGMKMSNQEIHQTFTSGIKEN
;
A
#
# COMPACT_ATOMS: atom_id res chain seq x y z
N MET A 1 11.37 -1.58 -2.44
CA MET A 1 11.69 -2.48 -1.30
C MET A 1 12.94 -3.32 -1.62
N PRO A 2 14.15 -2.74 -1.81
CA PRO A 2 15.34 -3.52 -2.15
C PRO A 2 15.85 -4.41 -1.02
N GLY A 3 16.32 -5.61 -1.37
CA GLY A 3 17.15 -6.46 -0.50
C GLY A 3 18.26 -7.10 -1.34
N GLY A 4 19.29 -7.64 -0.70
CA GLY A 4 20.41 -8.26 -1.41
C GLY A 4 21.75 -8.01 -0.72
N LYS A 5 22.80 -7.73 -1.50
CA LYS A 5 24.09 -7.28 -0.95
C LYS A 5 24.04 -5.77 -0.73
N ILE A 6 24.51 -5.30 0.43
CA ILE A 6 24.51 -3.87 0.74
C ILE A 6 25.36 -3.07 -0.25
N ASP A 7 26.53 -3.57 -0.66
CA ASP A 7 27.40 -2.90 -1.62
C ASP A 7 26.71 -2.66 -2.97
N ALA A 8 25.88 -3.62 -3.41
CA ALA A 8 25.10 -3.47 -4.65
C ALA A 8 23.99 -2.44 -4.48
N TYR A 9 23.34 -2.39 -3.31
CA TYR A 9 22.34 -1.38 -3.00
C TYR A 9 22.96 0.03 -2.98
N ASP A 10 24.14 0.22 -2.39
CA ASP A 10 24.80 1.52 -2.31
C ASP A 10 25.10 2.13 -3.70
N ILE A 11 25.44 1.29 -4.69
CA ILE A 11 25.66 1.72 -6.08
C ILE A 11 24.36 2.26 -6.70
N VAL A 12 23.23 1.59 -6.47
CA VAL A 12 21.93 1.93 -7.11
C VAL A 12 21.06 2.86 -6.26
N ARG A 13 21.38 3.05 -4.98
CA ARG A 13 20.63 3.87 -4.02
C ARG A 13 20.29 5.26 -4.57
N PRO A 14 21.23 6.03 -5.16
CA PRO A 14 20.92 7.37 -5.67
C PRO A 14 19.87 7.37 -6.78
N ILE A 15 19.79 6.30 -7.57
CA ILE A 15 18.79 6.13 -8.62
C ILE A 15 17.44 5.80 -7.98
N PHE A 16 17.41 4.87 -7.03
CA PHE A 16 16.18 4.46 -6.36
C PHE A 16 15.55 5.60 -5.53
N GLU A 17 16.34 6.36 -4.79
CA GLU A 17 15.84 7.51 -4.01
C GLU A 17 15.30 8.62 -4.91
N LYS A 18 15.97 8.89 -6.04
CA LYS A 18 15.48 9.87 -7.02
C LYS A 18 14.22 9.41 -7.74
N ALA A 19 14.06 8.11 -7.99
CA ALA A 19 12.91 7.58 -8.74
C ALA A 19 11.69 7.26 -7.86
N SER A 20 11.85 6.99 -6.57
CA SER A 20 10.73 6.62 -5.69
C SER A 20 9.78 7.78 -5.40
N ALA A 21 8.60 7.49 -4.85
CA ALA A 21 7.75 8.53 -4.26
C ALA A 21 8.45 9.19 -3.06
N LYS A 22 8.04 10.42 -2.72
CA LYS A 22 8.54 11.15 -1.54
C LYS A 22 7.37 11.60 -0.68
N VAL A 23 7.49 11.41 0.63
CA VAL A 23 6.54 11.88 1.64
C VAL A 23 7.35 12.69 2.64
N ASP A 24 7.00 13.96 2.84
CA ASP A 24 7.75 14.91 3.68
C ASP A 24 9.25 14.96 3.31
N ASP A 25 9.53 15.00 2.01
CA ASP A 25 10.89 14.94 1.42
C ASP A 25 11.67 13.64 1.69
N ILE A 26 11.06 12.63 2.31
CA ILE A 26 11.66 11.33 2.58
C ILE A 26 11.34 10.35 1.44
N PRO A 27 12.34 9.74 0.77
CA PRO A 27 12.08 8.80 -0.31
C PRO A 27 11.48 7.49 0.21
N CYS A 28 10.46 6.98 -0.49
CA CYS A 28 9.78 5.72 -0.18
C CYS A 28 10.60 4.50 -0.65
N VAL A 29 11.87 4.43 -0.25
CA VAL A 29 12.77 3.31 -0.52
C VAL A 29 13.80 3.19 0.60
N SER A 30 14.14 1.97 0.98
CA SER A 30 15.17 1.70 1.99
C SER A 30 15.74 0.30 1.78
N TYR A 31 16.96 0.05 2.24
CA TYR A 31 17.53 -1.30 2.27
C TYR A 31 16.82 -2.15 3.32
N LEU A 32 16.20 -3.25 2.90
CA LEU A 32 15.35 -4.07 3.76
C LEU A 32 16.04 -5.33 4.31
N GLY A 33 17.30 -5.56 3.95
CA GLY A 33 18.09 -6.66 4.46
C GLY A 33 18.67 -7.57 3.37
N ASN A 34 19.32 -8.63 3.83
CA ASN A 34 20.09 -9.51 2.96
C ASN A 34 19.19 -10.37 2.06
N THR A 35 19.78 -10.83 0.96
CA THR A 35 19.21 -11.88 0.11
C THR A 35 17.82 -11.46 -0.43
N SER A 36 16.77 -12.25 -0.17
CA SER A 36 15.42 -12.04 -0.71
C SER A 36 14.50 -11.20 0.19
N ALA A 37 15.04 -10.50 1.20
CA ALA A 37 14.23 -9.72 2.16
C ALA A 37 13.29 -8.73 1.46
N GLY A 38 13.78 -8.03 0.44
CA GLY A 38 12.99 -7.10 -0.35
C GLY A 38 11.78 -7.72 -1.06
N HIS A 39 11.97 -8.91 -1.63
CA HIS A 39 10.90 -9.68 -2.27
C HIS A 39 9.88 -10.17 -1.23
N TYR A 40 10.35 -10.58 -0.05
CA TYR A 40 9.46 -11.01 1.04
C TYR A 40 8.58 -9.87 1.53
N VAL A 41 9.13 -8.67 1.75
CA VAL A 41 8.34 -7.50 2.14
C VAL A 41 7.30 -7.15 1.06
N LYS A 42 7.65 -7.25 -0.23
CA LYS A 42 6.67 -7.06 -1.31
C LYS A 42 5.57 -8.12 -1.31
N MET A 43 5.91 -9.38 -1.04
CA MET A 43 4.93 -10.46 -0.89
C MET A 43 3.91 -10.14 0.23
N ILE A 44 4.39 -9.65 1.39
CA ILE A 44 3.52 -9.26 2.50
C ILE A 44 2.68 -8.02 2.15
N HIS A 45 3.25 -7.02 1.47
CA HIS A 45 2.49 -5.86 0.99
C HIS A 45 1.32 -6.28 0.09
N ASN A 46 1.55 -7.22 -0.84
CA ASN A 46 0.47 -7.79 -1.64
C ASN A 46 -0.57 -8.53 -0.78
N GLY A 47 -0.14 -9.25 0.26
CA GLY A 47 -1.06 -9.88 1.21
C GLY A 47 -1.96 -8.87 1.94
N ILE A 48 -1.39 -7.76 2.41
CA ILE A 48 -2.13 -6.67 3.05
C ILE A 48 -3.10 -6.01 2.06
N GLU A 49 -2.65 -5.77 0.82
CA GLU A 49 -3.48 -5.20 -0.26
C GLU A 49 -4.73 -6.06 -0.49
N TYR A 50 -4.58 -7.37 -0.61
CA TYR A 50 -5.70 -8.29 -0.81
C TYR A 50 -6.68 -8.27 0.37
N ALA A 51 -6.17 -8.26 1.60
CA ALA A 51 -7.02 -8.18 2.79
C ALA A 51 -7.81 -6.86 2.83
N MET A 52 -7.18 -5.73 2.53
CA MET A 52 -7.85 -4.43 2.49
C MET A 52 -8.92 -4.37 1.39
N MET A 53 -8.61 -4.85 0.19
CA MET A 53 -9.59 -4.94 -0.91
C MET A 53 -10.79 -5.80 -0.51
N GLN A 54 -10.56 -6.94 0.14
CA GLN A 54 -11.63 -7.82 0.60
C GLN A 54 -12.53 -7.13 1.63
N ILE A 55 -11.94 -6.50 2.65
CA ILE A 55 -12.68 -5.78 3.69
C ILE A 55 -13.52 -4.65 3.09
N ILE A 56 -12.95 -3.85 2.16
CA ILE A 56 -13.69 -2.79 1.47
C ILE A 56 -14.85 -3.38 0.66
N SER A 57 -14.64 -4.51 -0.01
CA SER A 57 -15.67 -5.18 -0.81
C SER A 57 -16.81 -5.74 0.05
N GLU A 58 -16.50 -6.31 1.22
CA GLU A 58 -17.49 -6.81 2.17
C GLU A 58 -18.29 -5.67 2.79
N ALA A 59 -17.63 -4.57 3.17
CA ALA A 59 -18.32 -3.37 3.63
C ALA A 59 -19.28 -2.82 2.58
N TYR A 60 -18.84 -2.76 1.31
CA TYR A 60 -19.70 -2.41 0.19
C TYR A 60 -20.89 -3.37 0.06
N HIS A 61 -20.66 -4.68 0.15
CA HIS A 61 -21.69 -5.70 0.02
C HIS A 61 -22.75 -5.58 1.12
N ILE A 62 -22.34 -5.36 2.36
CA ILE A 62 -23.23 -5.14 3.51
C ILE A 62 -24.09 -3.89 3.29
N MET A 63 -23.48 -2.77 2.89
CA MET A 63 -24.24 -1.55 2.61
C MET A 63 -25.22 -1.74 1.45
N LYS A 64 -24.79 -2.41 0.38
CA LYS A 64 -25.58 -2.59 -0.84
C LYS A 64 -26.74 -3.55 -0.66
N LEU A 65 -26.49 -4.74 -0.11
CA LEU A 65 -27.48 -5.80 -0.01
C LEU A 65 -28.13 -5.88 1.37
N GLY A 66 -27.38 -5.62 2.44
CA GLY A 66 -27.89 -5.63 3.81
C GLY A 66 -28.69 -4.36 4.12
N MET A 67 -28.15 -3.19 3.80
CA MET A 67 -28.77 -1.88 4.12
C MET A 67 -29.55 -1.26 2.95
N LYS A 68 -29.49 -1.86 1.76
CA LYS A 68 -30.19 -1.40 0.54
C LYS A 68 -29.79 0.01 0.08
N MET A 69 -28.58 0.45 0.41
CA MET A 69 -28.08 1.76 -0.01
C MET A 69 -27.87 1.82 -1.55
N SER A 70 -28.12 2.99 -2.12
CA SER A 70 -27.72 3.35 -3.48
C SER A 70 -26.21 3.53 -3.57
N ASN A 71 -25.67 3.47 -4.79
CA ASN A 71 -24.23 3.65 -4.98
C ASN A 71 -23.78 5.09 -4.65
N GLN A 72 -24.67 6.07 -4.75
CA GLN A 72 -24.40 7.45 -4.34
C GLN A 72 -24.26 7.56 -2.81
N GLU A 73 -25.15 6.95 -2.04
CA GLU A 73 -25.05 6.92 -0.58
C GLU A 73 -23.78 6.20 -0.13
N ILE A 74 -23.45 5.06 -0.76
CA ILE A 74 -22.22 4.32 -0.44
C ILE A 74 -20.97 5.15 -0.76
N HIS A 75 -20.96 5.85 -1.91
CA HIS A 75 -19.87 6.76 -2.26
C HIS A 75 -19.70 7.87 -1.21
N GLN A 76 -20.80 8.46 -0.75
CA GLN A 76 -20.77 9.48 0.31
C GLN A 76 -20.19 8.90 1.60
N THR A 77 -20.62 7.72 2.03
CA THR A 77 -20.08 7.05 3.24
C THR A 77 -18.58 6.83 3.16
N PHE A 78 -18.08 6.23 2.08
CA PHE A 78 -16.63 6.03 1.92
C PHE A 78 -15.86 7.35 1.86
N THR A 79 -16.40 8.37 1.18
CA THR A 79 -15.75 9.68 1.06
C THR A 79 -15.67 10.41 2.41
N SER A 80 -16.74 10.36 3.20
CA SER A 80 -16.75 10.97 4.55
C SER A 80 -15.72 10.29 5.46
N GLY A 81 -15.68 8.95 5.47
CA GLY A 81 -14.71 8.21 6.28
C GLY A 81 -13.24 8.45 5.89
N ILE A 82 -12.96 8.75 4.62
CA ILE A 82 -11.59 9.09 4.16
C ILE A 82 -11.16 10.48 4.64
N LYS A 83 -12.10 11.43 4.82
CA LYS A 83 -11.81 12.82 5.20
C LYS A 83 -11.63 13.04 6.70
N GLU A 84 -11.96 12.07 7.54
CA GLU A 84 -11.80 12.16 9.00
C GLU A 84 -10.38 11.84 9.48
N ASN A 85 -9.45 11.53 8.56
CA ASN A 85 -8.00 11.40 8.83
C ASN A 85 -7.21 12.44 8.03
#